data_AF-A0A6G6Y6C9-F1
#
_entry.id   AF-A0A6G6Y6C9-F1
#
_cell.length_a   1.000
_cell.length_b   1.000
_cell.length_c   1.000
_cell.angle_alpha   90.00
_cell.angle_beta   90.00
_cell.angle_gamma   90.00
#
_symmetry.space_group_name_H-M   'P 1'
#
loop_
_entity.id
_entity.type
_entity.pdbx_description
1 polymer ?
#
loop_
_entity_poly.entity_id
_entity_poly.type
_entity_poly.pdbx_seq_one_letter_code
_entity_poly.pdbx_strand_id
1 'polypeptide(L)'
;MTDQRDLTGVWYGRYEAELWDEKNGFIAHLEELGGAVNGTITERDTTGAVAIRRAEVHGTRSGATVQFVKQYDGTGGHVHAIRYSGRVDDEGTRITGGWQIAWARGSFTMEREKFDADLLEAEDAEEVAAPVAMRP
;
A
#
# COMPACT_ATOMS: atom_id res chain seq x y z
N MET A 1 -4.62 9.27 -22.87
CA MET A 1 -3.53 9.60 -21.93
C MET A 1 -3.84 8.88 -20.64
N THR A 2 -2.95 8.01 -20.18
CA THR A 2 -3.02 7.43 -18.84
C THR A 2 -2.86 8.55 -17.82
N ASP A 3 -3.72 8.61 -16.81
CA ASP A 3 -3.56 9.59 -15.73
C ASP A 3 -2.32 9.20 -14.92
N GLN A 4 -1.31 10.08 -14.86
CA GLN A 4 -0.08 9.80 -14.13
C GLN A 4 -0.33 9.56 -12.63
N ARG A 5 -1.44 10.10 -12.10
CA ARG A 5 -1.87 9.92 -10.72
C ARG A 5 -2.78 8.71 -10.49
N ASP A 6 -3.02 7.88 -11.50
CA ASP A 6 -3.74 6.61 -11.37
C ASP A 6 -3.14 5.80 -10.22
N LEU A 7 -3.94 5.48 -9.20
CA LEU A 7 -3.46 4.80 -8.01
C LEU A 7 -3.24 3.30 -8.19
N THR A 8 -3.57 2.73 -9.36
CA THR A 8 -3.44 1.30 -9.64
C THR A 8 -2.01 0.81 -9.44
N GLY A 9 -1.85 -0.26 -8.66
CA GLY A 9 -0.55 -0.91 -8.39
C GLY A 9 -0.28 -1.14 -6.91
N VAL A 10 0.98 -1.45 -6.60
CA VAL A 10 1.45 -1.74 -5.26
C VAL A 10 2.03 -0.48 -4.62
N TRP A 11 1.74 -0.31 -3.34
CA TRP A 11 2.20 0.82 -2.54
C TRP A 11 2.74 0.34 -1.20
N TYR A 12 3.91 0.84 -0.82
CA TYR A 12 4.52 0.63 0.48
C TYR A 12 4.17 1.80 1.40
N GLY A 13 3.40 1.52 2.44
CA GLY A 13 2.87 2.50 3.36
C GLY A 13 3.46 2.46 4.76
N ARG A 14 3.37 3.58 5.46
CA ARG A 14 3.61 3.68 6.90
C ARG A 14 2.57 4.60 7.53
N TYR A 15 2.22 4.32 8.77
CA TYR A 15 1.40 5.21 9.58
C TYR A 15 2.00 5.41 10.97
N GLU A 16 1.64 6.51 11.60
CA GLU A 16 1.99 6.84 12.99
C GLU A 16 0.79 7.50 13.68
N ALA A 17 0.53 7.12 14.93
CA ALA A 17 -0.50 7.72 15.78
C ALA A 17 0.01 9.00 16.46
N GLU A 18 -0.84 10.01 16.58
CA GLU A 18 -0.49 11.26 17.28
C GLU A 18 -0.51 11.10 18.81
N LEU A 19 -1.36 10.23 19.33
CA LEU A 19 -1.71 10.18 20.76
C LEU A 19 -0.91 9.14 21.56
N TRP A 20 -0.23 8.21 20.89
CA TRP A 20 0.60 7.18 21.54
C TRP A 20 1.69 6.67 20.56
N ASP A 21 2.70 5.98 21.09
CA ASP A 21 3.80 5.41 20.29
C ASP A 21 3.33 4.15 19.55
N GLU A 22 2.50 4.35 18.52
CA GLU A 22 2.18 3.32 17.54
C GLU A 22 2.55 3.79 16.15
N LYS A 23 3.38 2.98 15.51
CA LYS A 23 3.73 3.09 14.10
C LYS A 23 3.85 1.72 13.48
N ASN A 24 3.45 1.60 12.22
CA ASN A 24 3.57 0.34 11.50
C ASN A 24 3.76 0.58 10.01
N GLY A 25 4.28 -0.44 9.32
CA GLY A 25 4.35 -0.51 7.87
C GLY A 25 3.24 -1.38 7.30
N PHE A 26 2.80 -1.07 6.09
CA PHE A 26 1.78 -1.83 5.37
C PHE A 26 2.07 -1.89 3.87
N ILE A 27 1.50 -2.88 3.19
CA ILE A 27 1.51 -2.98 1.74
C ILE A 27 0.07 -2.85 1.27
N ALA A 28 -0.18 -1.96 0.31
CA ALA A 28 -1.48 -1.79 -0.31
C ALA A 28 -1.42 -2.19 -1.78
N HIS A 29 -2.40 -2.99 -2.20
CA HIS A 29 -2.64 -3.30 -3.62
C HIS A 29 -3.91 -2.55 -4.01
N LEU A 30 -3.80 -1.57 -4.89
CA LEU A 30 -4.90 -0.70 -5.27
C LEU A 30 -5.24 -0.89 -6.76
N GLU A 31 -6.52 -0.74 -7.07
CA GLU A 31 -7.05 -0.65 -8.42
C GLU A 31 -7.92 0.60 -8.50
N GLU A 32 -7.70 1.42 -9.53
CA GLU A 32 -8.51 2.60 -9.79
C GLU A 32 -9.26 2.49 -11.12
N LEU A 33 -10.56 2.74 -11.08
CA LEU A 33 -11.38 2.83 -12.28
C LEU A 33 -12.34 4.02 -12.18
N GLY A 34 -12.16 5.00 -13.07
CA GLY A 34 -13.02 6.18 -13.11
C GLY A 34 -13.03 6.97 -11.80
N GLY A 35 -11.90 6.99 -11.07
CA GLY A 35 -11.78 7.64 -9.77
C GLY A 35 -12.29 6.82 -8.58
N ALA A 36 -12.94 5.66 -8.79
CA ALA A 36 -13.20 4.72 -7.71
C ALA A 36 -11.93 3.92 -7.40
N VAL A 37 -11.59 3.78 -6.11
CA VAL A 37 -10.39 3.08 -5.64
C VAL A 37 -10.81 1.89 -4.80
N ASN A 38 -10.39 0.70 -5.19
CA ASN A 38 -10.58 -0.54 -4.42
C ASN A 38 -9.25 -1.23 -4.19
N GLY A 39 -9.19 -2.16 -3.23
CA GLY A 39 -7.95 -2.89 -3.01
C GLY A 39 -7.88 -3.64 -1.70
N THR A 40 -6.65 -3.99 -1.33
CA THR A 40 -6.34 -4.68 -0.07
C THR A 40 -5.16 -4.02 0.62
N ILE A 41 -5.11 -4.14 1.94
CA ILE A 41 -3.98 -3.76 2.78
C ILE A 41 -3.56 -4.95 3.63
N THR A 42 -2.25 -5.20 3.70
CA THR A 42 -1.63 -6.15 4.63
C THR A 42 -0.60 -5.47 5.51
N GLU A 43 -0.52 -5.87 6.77
CA GLU A 43 0.45 -5.34 7.72
C GLU A 43 0.80 -6.35 8.80
N ARG A 44 1.94 -6.17 9.44
CA ARG A 44 2.32 -6.98 10.59
C ARG A 44 1.36 -6.72 11.76
N ASP A 45 0.95 -7.77 12.43
CA ASP A 45 0.27 -7.63 13.72
C ASP A 45 1.28 -7.31 14.83
N THR A 46 1.16 -6.13 15.43
CA THR A 46 2.02 -5.67 16.53
C THR A 46 1.62 -6.28 17.88
N THR A 47 0.44 -6.89 17.99
CA THR A 47 -0.03 -7.56 19.23
C THR A 47 0.44 -9.00 19.34
N GLY A 48 0.84 -9.62 18.21
CA GLY A 48 1.27 -11.02 18.15
C GLY A 48 0.14 -12.06 18.17
N ALA A 49 -1.13 -11.65 18.04
CA ALA A 49 -2.26 -12.58 17.97
C ALA A 49 -2.27 -13.37 16.67
N VAL A 50 -1.85 -12.74 15.57
CA VAL A 50 -1.59 -13.36 14.26
C VAL A 50 -0.24 -12.89 13.71
N ALA A 51 0.20 -13.42 12.57
CA ALA A 51 1.39 -12.90 11.90
C ALA A 51 1.08 -11.60 11.12
N ILE A 52 -0.03 -11.60 10.38
CA ILE A 52 -0.41 -10.56 9.42
C ILE A 52 -1.89 -10.23 9.59
N ARG A 53 -2.21 -8.94 9.64
CA ARG A 53 -3.58 -8.41 9.54
C ARG A 53 -3.91 -8.11 8.08
N ARG A 54 -5.17 -8.28 7.71
CA ARG A 54 -5.70 -8.06 6.37
C ARG A 54 -6.89 -7.11 6.42
N ALA A 55 -7.01 -6.29 5.40
CA ALA A 55 -8.09 -5.34 5.26
C ALA A 55 -8.43 -5.10 3.79
N GLU A 56 -9.69 -4.75 3.54
CA GLU A 56 -10.17 -4.25 2.26
C GLU A 56 -10.10 -2.72 2.23
N VAL A 57 -9.93 -2.18 1.03
CA VAL A 57 -9.89 -0.74 0.74
C VAL A 57 -11.05 -0.39 -0.18
N HIS A 58 -11.81 0.64 0.20
CA HIS A 58 -12.83 1.25 -0.65
C HIS A 58 -12.76 2.76 -0.55
N GLY A 59 -12.71 3.46 -1.68
CA GLY A 59 -12.51 4.90 -1.69
C GLY A 59 -12.63 5.53 -3.07
N THR A 60 -12.10 6.74 -3.16
CA THR A 60 -12.11 7.55 -4.37
C THR A 60 -10.87 8.43 -4.49
N ARG A 61 -10.48 8.73 -5.73
CA ARG A 61 -9.57 9.82 -6.08
C ARG A 61 -10.29 10.86 -6.93
N SER A 62 -10.06 12.13 -6.62
CA SER A 62 -10.47 13.27 -7.44
C SER A 62 -9.28 14.21 -7.62
N GLY A 63 -8.69 14.19 -8.81
CA GLY A 63 -7.44 14.90 -9.09
C GLY A 63 -6.30 14.37 -8.21
N ALA A 64 -5.75 15.23 -7.36
CA ALA A 64 -4.72 14.83 -6.39
C ALA A 64 -5.30 14.31 -5.06
N THR A 65 -6.58 14.57 -4.76
CA THR A 65 -7.16 14.21 -3.47
C THR A 65 -7.56 12.75 -3.44
N VAL A 66 -7.12 12.03 -2.41
CA VAL A 66 -7.38 10.60 -2.19
C VAL A 66 -8.12 10.43 -0.87
N GLN A 67 -9.19 9.66 -0.86
CA GLN A 67 -9.94 9.29 0.35
C GLN A 67 -10.33 7.83 0.28
N PHE A 68 -10.07 7.05 1.33
CA PHE A 68 -10.49 5.66 1.39
C PHE A 68 -10.76 5.20 2.81
N VAL A 69 -11.51 4.11 2.94
CA VAL A 69 -11.73 3.38 4.18
C VAL A 69 -10.95 2.08 4.10
N LYS A 70 -10.14 1.82 5.13
CA LYS A 70 -9.54 0.51 5.42
C LYS A 70 -10.49 -0.22 6.37
N GLN A 71 -10.99 -1.38 5.96
CA GLN A 71 -11.86 -2.22 6.77
C GLN A 71 -11.16 -3.56 7.04
N TYR A 72 -10.82 -3.83 8.29
CA TYR A 72 -10.25 -5.14 8.64
C TYR A 72 -11.27 -6.25 8.45
N ASP A 73 -10.79 -7.43 8.05
CA ASP A 73 -11.59 -8.62 7.73
C ASP A 73 -11.94 -9.49 8.95
N GLY A 74 -11.52 -9.11 10.15
CA GLY A 74 -11.69 -9.90 11.38
C GLY A 74 -10.46 -10.71 11.79
N THR A 75 -9.45 -10.86 10.93
CA THR A 75 -8.22 -11.59 11.25
C THR A 75 -7.50 -10.92 12.44
N GLY A 76 -7.13 -11.73 13.44
CA GLY A 76 -6.50 -11.22 14.67
C GLY A 76 -7.44 -10.40 15.57
N GLY A 77 -8.76 -10.48 15.35
CA GLY A 77 -9.78 -9.82 16.18
C GLY A 77 -10.08 -8.37 15.79
N HIS A 78 -9.51 -7.87 14.70
CA HIS A 78 -9.74 -6.50 14.23
C HIS A 78 -10.92 -6.45 13.26
N VAL A 79 -11.98 -5.71 13.61
CA VAL A 79 -13.20 -5.59 12.78
C VAL A 79 -13.60 -4.14 12.52
N HIS A 80 -12.76 -3.17 12.88
CA HIS A 80 -13.10 -1.75 12.79
C HIS A 80 -12.63 -1.11 11.47
N ALA A 81 -13.26 0.00 11.11
CA ALA A 81 -12.93 0.81 9.94
C ALA A 81 -12.00 1.98 10.32
N ILE A 82 -11.07 2.30 9.44
CA ILE A 82 -10.18 3.47 9.55
C ILE A 82 -10.34 4.32 8.29
N ARG A 83 -10.54 5.63 8.47
CA ARG A 83 -10.68 6.58 7.35
C ARG A 83 -9.33 7.22 7.04
N TYR A 84 -8.92 7.17 5.78
CA TYR A 84 -7.72 7.82 5.27
C TYR A 84 -8.10 8.98 4.36
N SER A 85 -7.37 10.08 4.48
CA SER A 85 -7.48 11.24 3.59
C SER A 85 -6.11 11.81 3.31
N GLY A 86 -5.76 11.96 2.05
CA GLY A 86 -4.44 12.43 1.64
C GLY A 86 -4.42 13.03 0.24
N ARG A 87 -3.21 13.28 -0.24
CA ARG A 87 -2.94 13.75 -1.59
C ARG A 87 -1.83 12.94 -2.24
N VAL A 88 -2.06 12.53 -3.49
CA VAL A 88 -1.01 12.01 -4.38
C VAL A 88 -0.24 13.18 -5.01
N ASP A 89 1.07 13.03 -5.15
CA ASP A 89 1.95 14.00 -5.81
C ASP A 89 1.68 14.10 -7.33
N ASP A 90 2.40 14.98 -8.00
CA ASP A 90 2.22 15.23 -9.43
C ASP A 90 2.76 14.06 -10.25
N GLU A 91 3.80 13.39 -9.73
CA GLU A 91 4.45 12.25 -10.34
C GLU A 91 3.67 10.94 -10.19
N GLY A 92 2.67 10.91 -9.32
CA GLY A 92 1.91 9.70 -9.00
C GLY A 92 2.71 8.69 -8.17
N THR A 93 3.77 9.10 -7.48
CA THR A 93 4.70 8.20 -6.80
C THR A 93 4.59 8.21 -5.28
N ARG A 94 3.94 9.23 -4.71
CA ARG A 94 3.80 9.37 -3.25
C ARG A 94 2.42 9.89 -2.87
N ILE A 95 1.84 9.30 -1.83
CA ILE A 95 0.65 9.79 -1.14
C ILE A 95 1.04 10.21 0.27
N THR A 96 0.62 11.40 0.69
CA THR A 96 0.79 11.90 2.06
C THR A 96 -0.58 12.28 2.63
N GLY A 97 -0.80 12.04 3.92
CA GLY A 97 -2.08 12.42 4.53
C GLY A 97 -2.21 12.01 5.98
N GLY A 98 -3.47 11.91 6.42
CA GLY A 98 -3.84 11.47 7.75
C GLY A 98 -4.83 10.33 7.73
N TRP A 99 -4.88 9.61 8.84
CA TRP A 99 -5.89 8.62 9.15
C TRP A 99 -6.67 9.03 10.39
N GLN A 100 -7.92 8.56 10.52
CA GLN A 100 -8.76 8.84 11.67
C GLN A 100 -9.73 7.69 11.98
N ILE A 101 -9.99 7.54 13.28
CA ILE A 101 -11.07 6.76 13.88
C ILE A 101 -11.78 7.65 14.92
N ALA A 102 -12.85 7.15 15.56
CA ALA A 102 -13.68 7.97 16.44
C ALA A 102 -12.92 8.66 17.59
N TRP A 103 -11.82 8.06 18.07
CA TRP A 103 -11.09 8.50 19.26
C TRP A 103 -9.61 8.81 18.99
N ALA A 104 -9.15 8.69 17.74
CA ALA A 104 -7.75 8.91 17.42
C ALA A 104 -7.52 9.26 15.95
N ARG A 105 -6.32 9.76 15.68
CA ARG A 105 -5.84 10.11 14.36
C ARG A 105 -4.33 9.99 14.31
N GLY A 106 -3.82 10.11 13.09
CA GLY A 106 -2.40 10.12 12.86
C GLY A 106 -2.06 10.46 11.42
N SER A 107 -0.78 10.34 11.10
CA SER A 107 -0.26 10.59 9.76
C SER A 107 -0.01 9.28 9.01
N PHE A 108 0.02 9.37 7.69
CA PHE A 108 0.52 8.29 6.84
C PHE A 108 1.26 8.80 5.61
N THR A 109 2.12 7.94 5.10
CA THR A 109 2.75 8.06 3.79
C THR A 109 2.65 6.74 3.04
N MET A 110 2.51 6.81 1.73
CA MET A 110 2.63 5.66 0.83
C MET A 110 3.53 6.02 -0.34
N GLU A 111 4.42 5.11 -0.71
CA GLU A 111 5.28 5.23 -1.89
C GLU A 111 4.95 4.11 -2.87
N ARG A 112 4.79 4.46 -4.14
CA ARG A 112 4.51 3.48 -5.19
C ARG A 112 5.71 2.57 -5.34
N GLU A 113 5.45 1.28 -5.49
CA GLU A 113 6.47 0.33 -5.91
C GLU A 113 7.12 0.80 -7.23
N LYS A 114 8.45 0.78 -7.25
CA LYS A 114 9.23 1.07 -8.45
C LYS A 114 9.89 -0.22 -8.89
N PHE A 115 9.52 -0.69 -10.07
CA PHE A 115 10.29 -1.70 -10.78
C PHE A 115 11.19 -0.97 -11.76
N ASP A 116 12.48 -1.28 -11.70
CA ASP A 116 13.40 -0.94 -12.75
C ASP A 116 13.37 -2.09 -13.76
N ALA A 117 12.59 -1.92 -14.83
CA ALA A 117 12.42 -2.95 -15.85
C ALA A 117 13.76 -3.30 -16.52
N ASP A 118 14.66 -2.33 -16.66
CA ASP A 118 15.95 -2.52 -17.31
C ASP A 118 16.88 -3.38 -16.42
N LEU A 119 16.80 -3.22 -15.10
CA LEU A 119 17.51 -4.10 -14.15
C LEU A 119 16.95 -5.53 -14.14
N LEU A 120 15.62 -5.68 -14.20
CA LEU A 120 14.99 -7.00 -14.24
C LEU A 120 15.37 -7.78 -15.52
N GLU A 121 15.38 -7.12 -16.67
CA GLU A 121 15.80 -7.73 -17.93
C GLU A 121 17.29 -8.13 -17.93
N ALA A 122 18.14 -7.37 -17.23
CA ALA A 122 19.55 -7.70 -17.06
C ALA A 122 19.77 -8.90 -16.12
N GLU A 123 19.01 -8.99 -15.01
CA GLU A 123 19.04 -10.14 -14.10
C GLU A 123 18.55 -11.42 -14.79
N ASP A 124 17.44 -11.34 -15.54
CA ASP A 124 16.91 -12.48 -16.30
C ASP A 124 17.93 -12.97 -17.34
N ALA A 125 18.60 -12.07 -18.06
CA ALA A 125 19.61 -12.42 -19.05
C ALA A 125 20.86 -13.10 -18.45
N GLU A 126 21.22 -12.77 -17.21
CA GLU A 126 22.33 -13.40 -16.49
C GLU A 126 21.98 -14.82 -16.02
N GLU A 127 20.73 -15.07 -15.61
CA GLU A 127 20.25 -16.41 -15.22
C GLU A 127 20.23 -17.40 -16.41
N VAL A 128 19.81 -16.97 -17.61
CA VAL A 128 19.77 -17.86 -18.79
C VAL A 128 21.18 -18.20 -19.33
N ALA A 129 22.17 -17.38 -19.02
CA ALA A 129 23.55 -17.55 -19.51
C ALA A 129 24.39 -18.55 -18.68
N ALA A 130 23.92 -18.96 -17.49
CA ALA A 130 24.64 -19.93 -16.67
C ALA A 130 24.51 -21.35 -17.27
N PRO A 131 25.61 -21.99 -17.72
CA PRO A 131 25.53 -23.37 -18.18
C PRO A 131 25.17 -24.27 -17.00
N VAL A 132 24.09 -25.04 -17.13
CA VAL A 132 23.81 -26.18 -16.25
C VAL A 132 24.99 -27.14 -16.38
N ALA A 133 25.93 -27.08 -15.44
CA ALA A 133 27.01 -28.03 -15.34
C ALA A 133 26.41 -29.39 -14.97
N MET A 134 26.12 -30.20 -15.98
CA MET A 134 25.77 -31.61 -15.80
C MET A 134 26.98 -32.32 -15.20
N ARG A 135 26.92 -32.61 -13.91
CA ARG A 135 27.98 -33.38 -13.22
C ARG A 135 27.90 -34.85 -13.65
N PRO A 136 29.04 -35.53 -13.83
CA PRO A 136 29.11 -36.90 -14.34
C PRO A 136 28.51 -37.94 -13.37
#